data_AF-A0A8T4WDB6-F1
#
_entry.id   AF-A0A8T4WDB6-F1
#
_cell.length_a   1.000
_cell.length_b   1.000
_cell.length_c   1.000
_cell.angle_alpha   90.00
_cell.angle_beta   90.00
_cell.angle_gamma   90.00
#
_symmetry.space_group_name_H-M   'P 1'
#
loop_
_entity.id
_entity.type
_entity.pdbx_description
1 polymer ?
#
loop_
_entity_poly.entity_id
_entity_poly.type
_entity_poly.pdbx_seq_one_letter_code
_entity_poly.pdbx_strand_id
1 'polypeptide(L)'
;MPGQRYDLHIHSEYSDASSSIEEIVTKSKERRLTIIAVTDHFWPSCGSQRGGLGLIQQRRRDIERFRSVTRRLQILDGAEVDILSDGELAEVAGGREQ
;
A
#
# COMPACT_ATOMS: atom_id res chain seq x y z
N MET A 1 9.66 21.30 -17.51
CA MET A 1 9.13 20.96 -16.18
C MET A 1 9.73 19.62 -15.77
N PRO A 2 10.33 19.44 -14.59
CA PRO A 2 10.74 18.10 -14.19
C PRO A 2 9.46 17.26 -14.12
N GLY A 3 9.36 16.23 -14.97
CA GLY A 3 8.18 15.38 -15.03
C GLY A 3 7.85 14.82 -13.65
N GLN A 4 6.56 14.79 -13.33
CA GLN A 4 6.04 14.21 -12.10
C GLN A 4 6.53 12.75 -12.02
N ARG A 5 7.22 12.38 -10.94
CA ARG A 5 7.79 11.02 -10.76
C ARG A 5 6.93 10.27 -9.76
N TYR A 6 6.50 9.08 -10.14
CA TYR A 6 5.59 8.27 -9.34
C TYR A 6 6.02 6.81 -9.33
N ASP A 7 5.63 6.12 -8.26
CA ASP A 7 5.72 4.66 -8.14
C ASP A 7 4.41 4.18 -7.52
N LEU A 8 3.59 3.48 -8.29
CA LEU A 8 2.20 3.21 -7.95
C LEU A 8 1.98 1.75 -7.53
N HIS A 9 3.04 1.01 -7.25
CA HIS A 9 2.96 -0.38 -6.80
C HIS A 9 4.13 -0.72 -5.88
N ILE A 10 3.96 -0.44 -4.58
CA ILE A 10 4.99 -0.68 -3.56
C ILE A 10 4.43 -1.56 -2.45
N HIS A 11 5.15 -2.63 -2.12
CA HIS A 11 4.81 -3.49 -0.99
C HIS A 11 5.59 -3.07 0.25
N SER A 12 5.03 -3.36 1.42
CA SER A 12 5.59 -3.06 2.72
C SER A 12 5.65 -4.32 3.60
N GLU A 13 6.10 -4.15 4.84
CA GLU A 13 6.08 -5.18 5.87
C GLU A 13 4.67 -5.70 6.23
N TYR A 14 3.62 -5.04 5.73
CA TYR A 14 2.24 -5.49 5.91
C TYR A 14 1.87 -6.69 5.03
N SER A 15 2.60 -6.97 3.94
CA SER A 15 2.46 -8.21 3.14
C SER A 15 3.73 -9.06 3.10
N ASP A 16 4.65 -8.74 2.19
CA ASP A 16 5.68 -9.61 1.63
C ASP A 16 7.02 -8.87 1.41
N ALA A 17 7.07 -7.56 1.67
CA ALA A 17 8.32 -6.81 1.73
C ALA A 17 8.82 -6.69 3.18
N SER A 18 10.05 -6.19 3.34
CA SER A 18 10.66 -5.95 4.66
C SER A 18 10.65 -4.48 5.08
N SER A 19 10.25 -3.57 4.20
CA SER A 19 10.30 -2.13 4.46
C SER A 19 9.05 -1.65 5.19
N SER A 20 9.26 -0.88 6.25
CA SER A 20 8.21 -0.13 6.92
C SER A 20 7.67 1.01 6.04
N ILE A 21 6.48 1.52 6.37
CA ILE A 21 5.91 2.69 5.69
C ILE A 21 6.83 3.92 5.80
N GLU A 22 7.54 4.07 6.93
CA GLU A 22 8.49 5.16 7.15
C GLU A 22 9.67 5.11 6.18
N GLU A 23 10.25 3.93 6.00
CA GLU A 23 11.37 3.71 5.08
C GLU A 23 10.95 3.96 3.63
N ILE A 24 9.76 3.49 3.23
CA ILE A 24 9.18 3.74 1.91
C ILE A 24 9.03 5.25 1.67
N VAL A 25 8.43 5.98 2.60
CA VAL A 25 8.23 7.43 2.51
C VAL A 25 9.57 8.17 2.44
N THR A 26 10.54 7.78 3.26
CA THR A 26 11.88 8.39 3.29
C THR A 26 12.58 8.19 1.96
N LYS A 27 12.61 6.96 1.43
CA LYS A 27 13.21 6.65 0.13
C LYS A 27 12.54 7.38 -1.02
N SER A 28 11.22 7.51 -0.96
CA SER A 28 10.44 8.23 -1.97
C SER A 28 10.78 9.71 -2.05
N LYS A 29 11.01 10.35 -0.88
CA LYS A 29 11.49 11.74 -0.80
C LYS A 29 12.89 11.89 -1.41
N GLU A 30 13.81 10.98 -1.11
CA GLU A 30 15.17 10.98 -1.69
C GLU A 30 15.14 10.86 -3.21
N ARG A 31 14.27 9.99 -3.73
CA ARG A 31 14.04 9.79 -5.17
C ARG A 31 13.26 10.92 -5.83
N ARG A 32 12.80 11.92 -5.06
CA ARG A 32 11.99 13.05 -5.51
C ARG A 32 10.70 12.59 -6.21
N LEU A 33 10.10 11.51 -5.71
CA LEU A 33 8.76 11.10 -6.10
C LEU A 33 7.75 12.10 -5.55
N THR A 34 6.71 12.34 -6.32
CA THR A 34 5.59 13.23 -5.97
C THR A 34 4.34 12.44 -5.60
N ILE A 35 4.24 11.19 -6.05
CA ILE A 35 3.14 10.27 -5.76
C ILE A 35 3.71 8.88 -5.52
N ILE A 36 3.25 8.20 -4.48
CA ILE A 36 3.46 6.77 -4.29
C ILE A 36 2.14 6.06 -3.99
N ALA A 37 2.06 4.76 -4.26
CA ALA A 37 0.99 3.91 -3.75
C ALA A 37 1.58 2.72 -2.98
N VAL A 38 1.08 2.51 -1.76
CA VAL A 38 1.34 1.29 -0.99
C VAL A 38 0.23 0.30 -1.32
N THR A 39 0.59 -0.84 -1.90
CA THR A 39 -0.32 -1.81 -2.53
C THR A 39 -0.06 -3.22 -2.03
N ASP A 40 0.02 -3.41 -0.72
CA ASP A 40 0.25 -4.75 -0.15
C ASP A 40 -0.83 -5.76 -0.58
N HIS A 41 -0.42 -7.02 -0.62
CA HIS A 41 -1.31 -8.17 -0.64
C HIS A 41 -1.99 -8.38 0.70
N PHE A 42 -3.25 -8.81 0.68
CA PHE A 42 -3.92 -9.28 1.88
C PHE A 42 -4.53 -10.66 1.65
N TRP A 43 -4.37 -11.56 2.63
CA TRP A 43 -4.96 -12.89 2.62
C TRP A 43 -6.47 -12.81 2.35
N PRO A 44 -7.04 -13.69 1.51
CA PRO A 44 -6.48 -14.85 0.79
C PRO A 44 -5.61 -14.64 -0.48
N SER A 45 -4.92 -13.51 -0.66
CA SER A 45 -3.95 -13.36 -1.76
C SER A 45 -2.80 -14.39 -1.70
N CYS A 46 -2.34 -14.85 -2.87
CA CYS A 46 -1.16 -15.70 -3.01
C CYS A 46 0.12 -15.00 -2.57
N GLY A 47 0.17 -13.67 -2.66
CA GLY A 47 1.34 -12.86 -2.31
C GLY A 47 1.54 -12.65 -0.82
N SER A 48 0.54 -12.92 0.04
CA SER A 48 0.74 -12.84 1.49
C SER A 48 -0.28 -13.66 2.30
N GLN A 49 0.21 -14.29 3.37
CA GLN A 49 -0.62 -14.92 4.39
C GLN A 49 -1.10 -13.93 5.48
N ARG A 50 -0.71 -12.65 5.38
CA ARG A 50 -1.12 -11.58 6.30
C ARG A 50 -2.42 -10.96 5.82
N GLY A 51 -3.34 -10.69 6.73
CA GLY A 51 -4.62 -10.08 6.41
C GLY A 51 -5.45 -9.85 7.67
N GLY A 52 -6.72 -9.49 7.49
CA GLY A 52 -7.62 -9.16 8.59
C GLY A 52 -7.82 -7.66 8.77
N LEU A 53 -9.04 -7.27 9.13
CA LEU A 53 -9.45 -5.86 9.23
C LEU A 53 -8.54 -5.03 10.15
N GLY A 54 -8.10 -5.62 11.28
CA GLY A 54 -7.21 -4.93 12.22
C GLY A 54 -5.84 -4.59 11.62
N LEU A 55 -5.27 -5.49 10.82
CA LEU A 55 -3.98 -5.28 10.14
C LEU A 55 -4.11 -4.23 9.03
N ILE A 56 -5.17 -4.32 8.22
CA ILE A 56 -5.47 -3.34 7.15
C ILE A 56 -5.66 -1.94 7.74
N GLN A 57 -6.44 -1.84 8.82
CA GLN A 57 -6.67 -0.57 9.52
C GLN A 57 -5.38 -0.03 10.16
N GLN A 58 -4.49 -0.91 10.65
CA GLN A 58 -3.20 -0.48 11.19
C GLN A 58 -2.31 0.11 10.10
N ARG A 59 -2.21 -0.55 8.93
CA ARG A 59 -1.49 0.01 7.78
C ARG A 59 -2.04 1.38 7.37
N ARG A 60 -3.37 1.52 7.31
CA ARG A 60 -4.04 2.79 7.01
C ARG A 60 -3.67 3.90 7.98
N ARG A 61 -3.64 3.60 9.29
CA ARG A 61 -3.22 4.57 10.31
C ARG A 61 -1.78 5.01 10.11
N ASP A 62 -0.88 4.08 9.77
CA ASP A 62 0.52 4.40 9.51
C ASP A 62 0.68 5.28 8.27
N ILE A 63 -0.02 4.96 7.18
CA ILE A 63 -0.07 5.81 5.97
C ILE A 63 -0.59 7.22 6.30
N GLU A 64 -1.68 7.31 7.06
CA GLU A 64 -2.29 8.61 7.41
C GLU A 64 -1.38 9.47 8.29
N ARG A 65 -0.65 8.83 9.23
CA ARG A 65 0.40 9.50 10.01
C ARG A 65 1.40 10.20 9.10
N PHE A 66 1.85 9.56 8.02
CA PHE A 66 2.81 10.16 7.09
C PHE A 66 2.19 11.16 6.12
N ARG A 67 0.93 10.98 5.70
CA ARG A 67 0.19 11.99 4.91
C ARG A 67 0.10 13.31 5.66
N SER A 68 -0.20 13.28 6.96
CA SER A 68 -0.35 14.50 7.78
C SER A 68 0.92 15.36 7.85
N VAL A 69 2.10 14.74 7.75
CA VAL A 69 3.40 15.42 7.87
C VAL A 69 4.10 15.65 6.52
N THR A 70 3.58 15.10 5.42
CA THR A 70 4.27 15.13 4.12
C THR A 70 3.49 15.90 3.06
N ARG A 71 3.78 17.20 2.91
CA ARG A 71 3.04 18.08 1.97
C ARG A 71 3.40 17.95 0.49
N ARG A 72 4.53 17.33 0.15
CA ARG A 72 5.06 17.25 -1.24
C ARG A 72 5.03 15.85 -1.86
N LEU A 73 4.56 14.86 -1.10
CA LEU A 73 4.43 13.47 -1.54
C LEU A 73 3.00 13.04 -1.25
N GLN A 74 2.25 12.75 -2.31
CA GLN A 74 0.96 12.10 -2.18
C GLN A 74 1.18 10.61 -1.96
N ILE A 75 0.57 10.05 -0.92
CA ILE A 75 0.66 8.62 -0.59
C ILE A 75 -0.71 8.03 -0.82
N LEU A 76 -0.86 7.07 -1.73
CA LEU A 76 -2.09 6.33 -1.98
C LEU A 76 -2.11 5.07 -1.11
N ASP A 77 -3.27 4.78 -0.53
CA ASP A 77 -3.53 3.54 0.19
C ASP A 77 -4.30 2.64 -0.78
N GLY A 78 -3.62 1.62 -1.31
CA GLY A 78 -4.17 0.66 -2.25
C GLY A 78 -4.01 -0.77 -1.74
N ALA A 79 -4.44 -1.73 -2.53
CA ALA A 79 -4.20 -3.15 -2.29
C ALA A 79 -3.96 -3.82 -3.64
N GLU A 80 -3.05 -4.78 -3.67
CA GLU A 80 -2.95 -5.72 -4.77
C GLU A 80 -3.94 -6.86 -4.50
N VAL A 81 -4.99 -6.96 -5.31
CA VAL A 81 -6.09 -7.90 -5.14
C VAL A 81 -6.04 -8.95 -6.24
N ASP A 82 -5.97 -10.22 -5.83
CA ASP A 82 -5.96 -11.35 -6.74
C ASP A 82 -7.27 -11.44 -7.52
N ILE A 83 -7.17 -11.84 -8.79
CA ILE A 83 -8.31 -12.23 -9.62
C ILE A 83 -8.39 -13.77 -9.60
N LEU A 84 -9.55 -14.29 -9.18
CA LEU A 84 -9.83 -15.72 -9.10
C LEU A 84 -9.99 -16.33 -10.50
N SER A 85 -9.97 -17.66 -10.59
CA SER A 85 -10.06 -18.38 -11.87
C SER A 85 -11.39 -18.18 -12.61
N ASP A 86 -12.44 -17.76 -11.90
CA ASP A 86 -13.75 -17.38 -12.45
C ASP A 86 -13.84 -15.89 -12.83
N GLY A 87 -12.78 -15.11 -12.61
CA GLY A 87 -12.70 -13.68 -12.93
C GLY A 87 -13.20 -12.75 -11.82
N GLU A 88 -13.71 -13.29 -10.70
CA GLU A 88 -14.08 -12.48 -9.54
C GLU A 88 -12.83 -12.01 -8.77
N LEU A 89 -12.99 -10.96 -7.97
CA LEU A 89 -11.94 -10.53 -7.04
C LEU A 89 -11.89 -11.46 -5.84
N ALA A 90 -10.68 -11.81 -5.39
CA ALA A 90 -10.50 -12.49 -4.12
C ALA A 90 -11.11 -11.66 -2.99
N GLU A 91 -11.82 -12.32 -2.08
CA GLU A 91 -12.25 -11.66 -0.85
C GLU A 91 -11.02 -11.16 -0.10
N VAL A 92 -11.16 -10.01 0.56
CA VAL A 92 -10.15 -9.50 1.48
C VAL A 92 -10.92 -9.04 2.72
N ALA A 93 -10.32 -9.14 3.91
CA ALA A 93 -11.02 -8.86 5.16
C ALA A 93 -11.68 -7.46 5.18
N GLY A 94 -12.98 -7.42 5.49
CA GLY A 94 -13.82 -6.22 5.31
C GLY A 94 -14.61 -6.21 3.99
N GLY A 95 -14.43 -7.22 3.13
CA GLY A 95 -15.13 -7.36 1.86
C GLY A 95 -14.78 -6.25 0.87
N ARG A 96 -15.75 -5.91 0.02
CA ARG A 96 -15.66 -4.80 -0.97
C ARG A 96 -15.78 -3.41 -0.33
N GLU A 97 -16.03 -3.31 0.97
CA GLU A 97 -16.22 -2.04 1.70
C GLU A 97 -14.95 -1.52 2.38
N GLN A 98 -13.79 -2.09 2.05
CA GLN A 98 -12.50 -1.59 2.53
C GLN A 98 -12.33 -0.12 2.20
#